data_AF-A0A2C9M0J0-F1
#
_entry.id   AF-A0A2C9M0J0-F1
#
_cell.length_a   1.000
_cell.length_b   1.000
_cell.length_c   1.000
_cell.angle_alpha   90.00
_cell.angle_beta   90.00
_cell.angle_gamma   90.00
#
_symmetry.space_group_name_H-M   'P 1'
#
loop_
_entity.id
_entity.type
_entity.pdbx_description
1 polymer ?
#
loop_
_entity_poly.entity_id
_entity_poly.type
_entity_poly.pdbx_seq_one_letter_code
_entity_poly.pdbx_strand_id
1 'polypeptide(L)'
;MFHAKSCDQVCNSFGDVYNCSCLDGYYLDPHDNQTCLDINECAQNESACEQLCVNTVGSYFCACQSGYTLTSDDRTCTKRTKSISCPCSCNFYSRMMSVTSQAAMQEMLAIRKALTVSKTGLSSYVSLKTSAADKRDSSQTVGYVGMAIIAIVTSLIIIQDVLTVCRILLSHRHTSENYKKR
;
A
#
# COMPACT_ATOMS: atom_id res chain seq x y z
N MET A 1 -17.64 22.77 -38.78
CA MET A 1 -16.89 23.13 -37.55
C MET A 1 -17.85 23.01 -36.38
N PHE A 2 -17.82 21.89 -35.66
CA PHE A 2 -18.59 21.73 -34.41
C PHE A 2 -17.62 21.98 -33.26
N HIS A 3 -17.86 23.05 -32.49
CA HIS A 3 -17.12 23.29 -31.25
C HIS A 3 -17.44 22.13 -30.29
N ALA A 4 -16.42 21.33 -29.97
CA ALA A 4 -16.52 20.30 -28.95
C ALA A 4 -16.87 20.99 -27.62
N LYS A 5 -17.97 20.57 -27.00
CA LYS A 5 -18.32 20.97 -25.63
C LYS A 5 -17.26 20.40 -24.69
N SER A 6 -16.28 21.21 -24.30
CA SER A 6 -15.08 20.74 -23.59
C SER A 6 -15.10 21.18 -22.13
N CYS A 7 -16.12 20.76 -21.37
CA CYS A 7 -16.01 20.78 -19.90
C CYS A 7 -15.13 19.61 -19.46
N ASP A 8 -14.22 19.85 -18.52
CA ASP A 8 -13.31 18.81 -18.01
C ASP A 8 -14.04 17.71 -17.21
N GLN A 9 -14.97 18.11 -16.33
CA GLN A 9 -15.69 17.17 -15.46
C GLN A 9 -17.20 17.13 -15.73
N VAL A 10 -17.96 18.12 -15.24
CA VAL A 10 -19.43 18.12 -15.33
C VAL A 10 -19.90 19.18 -16.31
N CYS A 11 -20.79 18.81 -17.22
CA CYS A 11 -21.42 19.70 -18.19
C CYS A 11 -22.93 19.75 -17.95
N ASN A 12 -23.42 20.85 -17.38
CA ASN A 12 -24.85 21.07 -17.15
C ASN A 12 -25.45 21.81 -18.35
N SER A 13 -26.46 21.21 -19.00
CA SER A 13 -27.20 21.85 -20.09
C SER A 13 -28.57 22.32 -19.62
N PHE A 14 -28.86 23.60 -19.79
CA PHE A 14 -30.16 24.21 -19.52
C PHE A 14 -30.73 24.74 -20.85
N GLY A 15 -31.48 23.91 -21.57
CA GLY A 15 -31.94 24.22 -22.93
C GLY A 15 -30.75 24.37 -23.89
N ASP A 16 -30.63 25.53 -24.53
CA ASP A 16 -29.55 25.86 -25.47
C ASP A 16 -28.27 26.39 -24.80
N VAL A 17 -28.30 26.64 -23.49
CA VAL A 17 -27.14 27.10 -22.71
C VAL A 17 -26.45 25.90 -22.05
N TYR A 18 -25.12 25.92 -21.97
CA TYR A 18 -24.35 24.97 -21.19
C TYR A 18 -23.44 25.69 -20.20
N ASN A 19 -23.28 25.12 -19.01
CA ASN A 19 -22.38 25.59 -17.97
C ASN A 19 -21.54 24.42 -17.46
N CYS A 20 -20.24 24.63 -17.28
CA CYS A 20 -19.37 23.63 -16.69
C CYS A 20 -19.39 23.74 -15.16
N SER A 21 -19.29 22.60 -14.47
CA SER A 21 -19.09 22.55 -13.03
C SER A 21 -18.09 21.45 -12.68
N CYS A 22 -17.54 21.50 -11.48
CA CYS A 22 -16.56 20.54 -10.99
C CYS A 22 -17.15 19.66 -9.89
N LEU A 23 -16.57 18.48 -9.72
CA LEU A 23 -16.84 17.57 -8.61
C LEU A 23 -16.30 18.14 -7.30
N ASP A 24 -16.74 17.58 -6.18
CA ASP A 24 -16.20 17.93 -4.86
C ASP A 24 -14.68 17.71 -4.81
N GLY A 25 -13.97 18.64 -4.17
CA GLY A 25 -12.50 18.66 -4.16
C GLY A 25 -11.87 19.41 -5.34
N TYR A 26 -12.66 20.03 -6.22
CA TYR A 26 -12.18 20.81 -7.35
C TYR A 26 -12.85 22.18 -7.44
N TYR A 27 -12.17 23.14 -8.06
CA TYR A 27 -12.73 24.44 -8.41
C TYR A 27 -12.60 24.71 -9.91
N LEU A 28 -13.56 25.46 -10.46
CA LEU A 28 -13.55 25.82 -11.88
C LEU A 28 -12.50 26.91 -12.12
N ASP A 29 -11.62 26.69 -13.09
CA ASP A 29 -10.60 27.66 -13.47
C ASP A 29 -11.28 28.94 -14.01
N PRO A 30 -11.07 30.12 -13.37
CA PRO A 30 -11.67 31.37 -13.82
C PRO A 30 -11.13 31.86 -15.18
N HIS A 31 -10.03 31.30 -15.68
CA HIS A 31 -9.45 31.70 -16.95
C HIS A 31 -10.23 31.19 -18.16
N ASP A 32 -10.76 29.96 -18.09
CA ASP A 32 -11.44 29.31 -19.22
C ASP A 32 -12.87 28.84 -18.90
N ASN A 33 -13.28 28.86 -17.63
CA ASN A 33 -14.57 28.37 -17.11
C ASN A 33 -14.92 26.95 -17.58
N GLN A 34 -13.90 26.12 -17.84
CA GLN A 34 -14.05 24.78 -18.43
C GLN A 34 -13.18 23.74 -17.73
N THR A 35 -12.00 24.13 -17.27
CA THR A 35 -11.04 23.25 -16.60
C THR A 35 -11.32 23.16 -15.10
N CYS A 36 -11.24 21.96 -14.54
CA CYS A 36 -11.39 21.76 -13.10
C CYS A 36 -10.03 21.53 -12.45
N LEU A 37 -9.66 22.42 -11.54
CA LEU A 37 -8.40 22.37 -10.82
C LEU A 37 -8.62 21.80 -9.43
N ASP A 38 -7.69 20.95 -8.99
CA ASP A 38 -7.68 20.34 -7.67
C ASP A 38 -7.62 21.43 -6.57
N ILE A 39 -8.50 21.33 -5.57
CA ILE A 39 -8.41 22.17 -4.38
C ILE A 39 -7.35 21.54 -3.48
N ASN A 40 -6.26 22.27 -3.23
CA ASN A 40 -5.29 21.82 -2.24
C ASN A 40 -5.74 22.24 -0.83
N GLU A 41 -6.48 21.38 -0.15
CA GLU A 41 -7.02 21.68 1.19
C GLU A 41 -5.90 21.84 2.23
N CYS A 42 -4.76 21.19 2.03
CA CYS A 42 -3.58 21.34 2.89
C CYS A 42 -2.95 22.73 2.79
N ALA A 43 -3.07 23.40 1.64
CA ALA A 43 -2.55 24.75 1.43
C ALA A 43 -3.58 25.84 1.77
N GLN A 44 -4.87 25.55 1.57
CA GLN A 44 -5.95 26.52 1.86
C GLN A 44 -6.37 26.54 3.33
N ASN A 45 -6.24 25.41 4.04
CA ASN A 45 -6.72 25.28 5.41
C ASN A 45 -5.66 24.64 6.31
N GLU A 46 -4.95 25.47 7.08
CA GLU A 46 -3.96 25.01 8.05
C GLU A 46 -4.56 24.10 9.15
N SER A 47 -5.88 24.16 9.36
CA SER A 47 -6.61 23.31 10.30
C SER A 47 -7.25 22.07 9.66
N ALA A 48 -6.91 21.72 8.41
CA ALA A 48 -7.47 20.54 7.73
C ALA A 48 -7.12 19.22 8.45
N CYS A 49 -5.92 19.15 9.04
CA CYS A 49 -5.42 18.01 9.80
C CYS A 49 -4.75 18.47 11.10
N GLU A 50 -4.79 17.67 12.17
CA GLU A 50 -4.10 18.03 13.42
C GLU A 50 -2.56 18.03 13.26
N GLN A 51 -2.02 17.10 12.47
CA GLN A 51 -0.57 16.89 12.40
C GLN A 51 -0.02 16.97 10.97
N LEU A 52 -0.21 15.92 10.17
CA LEU A 52 0.30 15.87 8.81
C LEU A 52 -0.87 15.88 7.83
N CYS A 53 -0.84 16.79 6.87
CA CYS A 53 -1.80 16.84 5.77
C CYS A 53 -1.14 16.38 4.47
N VAL A 54 -1.81 15.51 3.73
CA VAL A 54 -1.37 15.04 2.42
C VAL A 54 -2.44 15.33 1.38
N ASN A 55 -2.13 16.23 0.44
CA ASN A 55 -3.01 16.55 -0.67
C ASN A 55 -3.01 15.42 -1.70
N THR A 56 -4.18 15.08 -2.21
CA THR A 56 -4.38 14.09 -3.27
C THR A 56 -5.30 14.66 -4.34
N VAL A 57 -5.33 14.07 -5.54
CA VAL A 57 -6.20 14.59 -6.61
C VAL A 57 -7.67 14.30 -6.25
N GLY A 58 -8.42 15.37 -6.01
CA GLY A 58 -9.83 15.40 -5.63
C GLY A 58 -10.13 15.23 -4.15
N SER A 59 -9.11 15.19 -3.28
CA SER A 59 -9.29 15.07 -1.83
C SER A 59 -7.99 15.27 -1.06
N TYR A 60 -8.03 15.12 0.26
CA TYR A 60 -6.85 15.04 1.11
C TYR A 60 -7.06 13.96 2.17
N PHE A 61 -5.97 13.52 2.78
CA PHE A 61 -6.04 12.70 3.97
C PHE A 61 -5.05 13.17 5.02
N CYS A 62 -5.42 12.95 6.27
CA CYS A 62 -4.58 13.27 7.41
C CYS A 62 -3.76 12.06 7.84
N ALA A 63 -2.54 12.31 8.25
CA ALA A 63 -1.65 11.33 8.84
C ALA A 63 -1.12 11.83 10.18
N CYS A 64 -0.74 10.90 11.04
CA CYS A 64 -0.19 11.20 12.35
C CYS A 64 1.30 10.88 12.39
N GLN A 65 2.03 11.65 13.20
CA GLN A 65 3.44 11.40 13.46
C GLN A 65 3.68 10.07 14.19
N SER A 66 4.94 9.62 14.20
CA SER A 66 5.33 8.42 14.93
C SER A 66 4.96 8.54 16.41
N GLY A 67 4.23 7.55 16.92
CA GLY A 67 3.74 7.55 18.29
C GLY A 67 2.28 7.98 18.43
N TYR A 68 1.59 8.32 17.34
CA TYR A 68 0.18 8.73 17.32
C TYR A 68 -0.67 7.82 16.43
N THR A 69 -1.99 7.90 16.57
CA THR A 69 -3.00 7.18 15.79
C THR A 69 -4.12 8.12 15.38
N LEU A 70 -4.51 8.05 14.11
CA LEU A 70 -5.63 8.84 13.57
C LEU A 70 -6.93 8.37 14.24
N THR A 71 -7.76 9.31 14.66
CA THR A 71 -9.07 9.03 15.26
C THR A 71 -10.14 8.86 14.18
N SER A 72 -11.36 8.49 14.59
CA SER A 72 -12.48 8.18 13.68
C SER A 72 -13.06 9.38 12.95
N ASP A 73 -12.60 10.59 13.26
CA ASP A 73 -12.91 11.83 12.53
C ASP A 73 -11.96 12.08 11.35
N ASP A 74 -11.01 11.16 11.12
CA ASP A 74 -9.99 11.20 10.05
C ASP A 74 -9.13 12.47 10.04
N ARG A 75 -9.08 13.22 11.15
CA ARG A 75 -8.34 14.50 11.25
C ARG A 75 -7.49 14.62 12.51
N THR A 76 -7.97 14.10 13.63
CA THR A 76 -7.33 14.24 14.94
C THR A 76 -6.39 13.04 15.20
N CYS A 77 -5.34 13.27 15.97
CA CYS A 77 -4.27 12.33 16.24
C CYS A 77 -4.11 12.12 17.75
N THR A 78 -4.40 10.91 18.22
CA THR A 78 -4.24 10.56 19.63
C THR A 78 -2.90 9.87 19.87
N LYS A 79 -2.21 10.23 20.94
CA LYS A 79 -0.94 9.58 21.31
C LYS A 79 -1.21 8.11 21.63
N ARG A 80 -0.42 7.22 21.03
CA ARG A 80 -0.41 5.80 21.37
C ARG A 80 0.09 5.65 22.81
N THR A 81 -0.83 5.49 23.75
CA THR A 81 -0.54 5.13 25.14
C THR A 81 -0.16 3.65 25.21
N LYS A 82 1.02 3.29 24.71
CA LYS A 82 1.57 1.96 24.97
C LYS A 82 2.06 1.85 26.41
N SER A 83 1.12 1.57 27.30
CA SER A 83 1.26 0.53 28.34
C SER A 83 -0.09 0.21 28.96
N ILE A 84 -0.77 -0.79 28.39
CA ILE A 84 -1.69 -1.81 28.96
C ILE A 84 -2.03 -2.72 27.75
N SER A 85 -1.57 -3.96 27.57
CA SER A 85 -0.79 -4.88 28.39
C SER A 85 0.28 -5.57 27.52
N CYS A 86 1.54 -5.60 27.97
CA CYS A 86 2.26 -6.85 27.90
C CYS A 86 2.06 -7.43 29.29
N PRO A 87 1.20 -8.43 29.52
CA PRO A 87 1.12 -9.03 30.83
C PRO A 87 2.53 -9.50 31.19
N CYS A 88 2.99 -9.14 32.38
CA CYS A 88 4.23 -9.60 32.96
C CYS A 88 4.12 -11.13 33.16
N SER A 89 4.39 -11.89 32.11
CA SER A 89 4.66 -13.32 32.14
C SER A 89 5.35 -13.67 30.83
N CYS A 90 6.66 -13.45 30.81
CA CYS A 90 7.55 -14.19 29.93
C CYS A 90 7.51 -15.67 30.35
N ASN A 91 6.47 -16.38 29.90
CA ASN A 91 6.44 -17.83 29.82
C ASN A 91 6.00 -18.20 28.40
N PHE A 92 6.94 -18.08 27.47
CA PHE A 92 6.74 -18.46 26.07
C PHE A 92 6.66 -19.98 25.86
N TYR A 93 6.83 -20.79 26.92
CA TYR A 93 6.97 -22.26 26.78
C TYR A 93 5.67 -23.06 26.95
N SER A 94 4.58 -22.50 27.50
CA SER A 94 3.39 -23.30 27.86
C SER A 94 2.18 -23.13 26.95
N ARG A 95 2.24 -22.28 25.90
CA ARG A 95 1.17 -22.18 24.89
C ARG A 95 1.57 -22.70 23.50
N MET A 96 2.70 -23.41 23.42
CA MET A 96 3.23 -23.98 22.18
C MET A 96 2.93 -25.50 22.02
N MET A 97 1.97 -26.05 22.77
CA MET A 97 1.60 -27.47 22.68
C MET A 97 0.08 -27.70 22.56
N SER A 98 -0.62 -26.89 21.76
CA SER A 98 -1.98 -27.25 21.31
C SER A 98 -2.34 -26.75 19.91
N VAL A 99 -1.36 -26.37 19.09
CA VAL A 99 -1.57 -26.24 17.65
C VAL A 99 -0.97 -27.49 17.02
N THR A 100 -1.82 -28.47 16.73
CA THR A 100 -1.40 -29.62 15.92
C THR A 100 -0.94 -29.11 14.55
N SER A 101 0.07 -29.76 13.96
CA SER A 101 0.59 -29.43 12.61
C SER A 101 -0.51 -29.31 11.55
N GLN A 102 -1.66 -29.94 11.80
CA GLN A 102 -2.88 -29.89 10.99
C GLN A 102 -3.61 -28.53 11.05
N ALA A 103 -3.71 -27.89 12.22
CA ALA A 103 -4.41 -26.61 12.38
C ALA A 103 -3.62 -25.45 11.75
N ALA A 104 -2.29 -25.45 11.87
CA ALA A 104 -1.41 -24.48 11.21
C ALA A 104 -1.46 -24.59 9.67
N MET A 105 -1.59 -25.82 9.12
CA MET A 105 -1.77 -26.02 7.68
C MET A 105 -3.14 -25.53 7.18
N GLN A 106 -4.20 -25.61 7.99
CA GLN A 106 -5.52 -25.13 7.60
C GLN A 106 -5.59 -23.60 7.51
N GLU A 107 -4.94 -22.87 8.43
CA GLU A 107 -4.85 -21.40 8.35
C GLU A 107 -4.01 -20.95 7.16
N MET A 108 -2.86 -21.60 6.90
CA MET A 108 -2.03 -21.27 5.74
C MET A 108 -2.71 -21.55 4.40
N LEU A 109 -3.58 -22.57 4.32
CA LEU A 109 -4.37 -22.86 3.12
C LEU A 109 -5.49 -21.81 2.91
N ALA A 110 -6.10 -21.30 3.99
CA ALA A 110 -7.08 -20.22 3.92
C ALA A 110 -6.44 -18.90 3.45
N ILE A 111 -5.26 -18.57 3.97
CA ILE A 111 -4.47 -17.40 3.54
C ILE A 111 -4.05 -17.55 2.07
N ARG A 112 -3.62 -18.74 1.63
CA ARG A 112 -3.30 -19.02 0.21
C ARG A 112 -4.51 -18.80 -0.70
N LYS A 113 -5.70 -19.25 -0.29
CA LYS A 113 -6.95 -19.06 -1.05
C LYS A 113 -7.35 -17.57 -1.13
N ALA A 114 -7.22 -16.82 -0.03
CA ALA A 114 -7.47 -15.38 -0.01
C ALA A 114 -6.49 -14.60 -0.91
N LEU A 115 -5.21 -14.98 -0.91
CA LEU A 115 -4.19 -14.40 -1.79
C LEU A 115 -4.37 -14.76 -3.27
N THR A 116 -4.93 -15.93 -3.60
CA THR A 116 -5.26 -16.26 -5.00
C THR A 116 -6.41 -15.42 -5.57
N VAL A 117 -7.38 -14.99 -4.75
CA VAL A 117 -8.46 -14.08 -5.18
C VAL A 117 -7.93 -12.69 -5.51
N SER A 118 -6.80 -12.28 -4.93
CA SER A 118 -6.14 -10.99 -5.23
C SER A 118 -5.27 -11.02 -6.50
N LYS A 119 -4.69 -12.18 -6.86
CA LYS A 119 -3.85 -12.29 -8.07
C LYS A 119 -4.60 -12.05 -9.38
N THR A 120 -5.88 -12.43 -9.47
CA THR A 120 -6.71 -12.13 -10.64
C THR A 120 -7.00 -10.63 -10.74
N GLY A 121 -7.24 -9.96 -9.60
CA GLY A 121 -7.40 -8.49 -9.54
C GLY A 121 -6.12 -7.73 -9.86
N LEU A 122 -4.94 -8.23 -9.44
CA LEU A 122 -3.66 -7.61 -9.74
C LEU A 122 -3.26 -7.82 -11.21
N SER A 123 -3.58 -8.98 -11.82
CA SER A 123 -3.42 -9.20 -13.26
C SER A 123 -4.32 -8.28 -14.08
N SER A 124 -5.56 -8.04 -13.63
CA SER A 124 -6.47 -7.05 -14.23
C SER A 124 -6.00 -5.62 -14.02
N TYR A 125 -5.46 -5.28 -12.85
CA TYR A 125 -4.90 -3.95 -12.53
C TYR A 125 -3.62 -3.65 -13.32
N VAL A 126 -2.75 -4.66 -13.49
CA VAL A 126 -1.58 -4.58 -14.37
C VAL A 126 -2.02 -4.44 -15.83
N SER A 127 -3.07 -5.17 -16.25
CA SER A 127 -3.63 -5.04 -17.61
C SER A 127 -4.27 -3.67 -17.87
N LEU A 128 -4.87 -3.05 -16.84
CA LEU A 128 -5.45 -1.70 -16.90
C LEU A 128 -4.37 -0.61 -16.97
N LYS A 129 -3.21 -0.80 -16.31
CA LYS A 129 -2.06 0.11 -16.45
C LYS A 129 -1.26 -0.10 -17.74
N THR A 130 -1.26 -1.29 -18.34
CA THR A 130 -0.58 -1.53 -19.64
C THR A 130 -1.40 -1.11 -20.86
N SER A 131 -2.65 -0.69 -20.68
CA SER A 131 -3.53 -0.23 -21.78
C SER A 131 -3.62 1.30 -21.87
N ALA A 132 -3.06 2.05 -20.92
CA ALA A 132 -2.77 3.46 -21.11
C ALA A 132 -1.53 3.58 -22.01
N ALA A 133 -1.72 3.98 -23.26
CA ALA A 133 -0.64 4.19 -24.22
C ALA A 133 0.37 5.24 -23.69
N ASP A 134 1.44 4.78 -23.05
CA ASP A 134 2.61 5.58 -22.72
C ASP A 134 3.35 5.89 -24.03
N LYS A 135 3.22 7.13 -24.51
CA LYS A 135 3.88 7.64 -25.72
C LYS A 135 5.38 7.91 -25.52
N ARG A 136 6.00 7.46 -24.43
CA ARG A 136 7.46 7.55 -24.25
C ARG A 136 8.13 6.37 -24.91
N ASP A 137 9.12 6.67 -25.74
CA ASP A 137 9.98 5.70 -26.41
C ASP A 137 10.85 4.97 -25.36
N SER A 138 10.24 4.06 -24.61
CA SER A 138 10.90 3.32 -23.53
C SER A 138 11.54 2.09 -24.15
N SER A 139 12.84 2.20 -24.43
CA SER A 139 13.68 1.12 -24.92
C SER A 139 13.47 -0.15 -24.09
N GLN A 140 13.03 -1.24 -24.75
CA GLN A 140 12.80 -2.56 -24.14
C GLN A 140 14.04 -3.09 -23.36
N THR A 141 15.22 -2.53 -23.65
CA THR A 141 16.48 -2.82 -22.97
C THR A 141 16.49 -2.38 -21.50
N VAL A 142 15.82 -1.27 -21.13
CA VAL A 142 15.84 -0.75 -19.75
C VAL A 142 14.98 -1.61 -18.80
N GLY A 143 13.88 -2.16 -19.31
CA GLY A 143 12.99 -3.04 -18.53
C GLY A 143 13.63 -4.38 -18.16
N TYR A 144 14.34 -5.02 -19.10
CA TYR A 144 15.02 -6.29 -18.84
C TYR A 144 16.19 -6.16 -17.88
N VAL A 145 16.99 -5.09 -18.01
CA VAL A 145 18.12 -4.83 -17.11
C VAL A 145 17.62 -4.58 -15.69
N GLY A 146 16.53 -3.81 -15.52
CA GLY A 146 15.92 -3.58 -14.21
C GLY A 146 15.40 -4.87 -13.55
N MET A 147 14.70 -5.73 -14.30
CA MET A 147 14.21 -7.01 -13.77
C MET A 147 15.35 -7.96 -13.40
N ALA A 148 16.42 -8.01 -14.19
CA ALA A 148 17.60 -8.82 -13.90
C ALA A 148 18.30 -8.35 -12.60
N ILE A 149 18.44 -7.03 -12.41
CA ILE A 149 19.04 -6.46 -11.20
C ILE A 149 18.19 -6.81 -9.96
N ILE A 150 16.86 -6.64 -10.03
CA ILE A 150 15.96 -6.97 -8.92
C ILE A 150 16.04 -8.47 -8.59
N ALA A 151 16.07 -9.35 -9.59
CA ALA A 151 16.19 -10.79 -9.39
C ALA A 151 17.54 -11.17 -8.74
N ILE A 152 18.65 -10.53 -9.13
CA ILE A 152 19.97 -10.75 -8.53
C ILE A 152 19.98 -10.26 -7.07
N VAL A 153 19.51 -9.04 -6.81
CA VAL A 153 19.50 -8.45 -5.46
C VAL A 153 18.63 -9.27 -4.50
N THR A 154 17.44 -9.68 -4.93
CA THR A 154 16.56 -10.52 -4.11
C THR A 154 17.17 -11.90 -3.85
N SER A 155 17.84 -12.50 -4.84
CA SER A 155 18.54 -13.78 -4.66
C SER A 155 19.69 -13.66 -3.66
N LEU A 156 20.48 -12.59 -3.70
CA LEU A 156 21.59 -12.37 -2.76
C LEU A 156 21.12 -12.21 -1.31
N ILE A 157 20.00 -11.51 -1.10
CA ILE A 157 19.40 -11.35 0.24
C ILE A 157 18.90 -12.71 0.75
N ILE A 158 18.14 -13.44 -0.08
CA ILE A 158 17.58 -14.74 0.29
C ILE A 158 18.68 -15.77 0.59
N ILE A 159 19.77 -15.77 -0.19
CA ILE A 159 20.91 -16.68 0.04
C ILE A 159 21.53 -16.46 1.43
N GLN A 160 21.65 -15.21 1.89
CA GLN A 160 22.21 -14.90 3.19
C GLN A 160 21.35 -15.46 4.34
N ASP A 161 20.03 -15.34 4.21
CA ASP A 161 19.08 -15.89 5.18
C ASP A 161 19.13 -17.42 5.19
N VAL A 162 19.15 -18.05 4.01
CA VAL A 162 19.25 -19.51 3.86
C VAL A 162 20.56 -20.06 4.46
N LEU A 163 21.70 -19.41 4.20
CA LEU A 163 22.99 -19.80 4.77
C LEU A 163 23.01 -19.67 6.30
N THR A 164 22.35 -18.65 6.84
CA THR A 164 22.21 -18.45 8.29
C THR A 164 21.41 -19.59 8.92
N VAL A 165 20.28 -19.96 8.32
CA VAL A 165 19.46 -21.11 8.76
C VAL A 165 20.25 -22.42 8.66
N CYS A 166 20.99 -22.64 7.57
CA CYS A 166 21.84 -23.83 7.43
C CYS A 166 22.91 -23.92 8.53
N ARG A 167 23.58 -22.82 8.89
CA ARG A 167 24.57 -22.82 9.99
C ARG A 167 23.93 -23.18 11.33
N ILE A 168 22.74 -22.66 11.63
CA ILE A 168 22.00 -22.98 12.85
C ILE A 168 21.66 -24.47 12.89
N LEU A 169 21.16 -25.03 11.78
CA LEU A 169 20.81 -26.45 11.68
C LEU A 169 22.04 -27.37 11.82
N LEU A 170 23.16 -27.00 11.21
CA LEU A 170 24.42 -27.75 11.34
C LEU A 170 24.99 -27.68 12.76
N SER A 171 24.87 -26.53 13.43
CA SER A 171 25.24 -26.38 14.84
C SER A 171 24.40 -27.27 15.75
N HIS A 172 23.09 -27.37 15.50
CA HIS A 172 22.21 -28.29 16.23
C HIS A 172 22.51 -29.77 15.95
N ARG A 173 22.93 -30.12 14.73
CA ARG A 173 23.35 -31.48 14.41
C ARG A 173 24.60 -31.89 15.17
N HIS A 174 25.59 -31.00 15.30
CA HIS A 174 26.81 -31.26 16.07
C HIS A 174 26.55 -31.41 17.57
N THR A 175 25.64 -30.63 18.16
CA THR A 175 25.27 -30.79 19.59
C THR A 175 24.48 -32.08 19.82
N SER A 176 23.61 -32.48 18.88
CA SER A 176 22.86 -33.75 18.94
C SER A 176 23.78 -34.99 18.86
N GLU A 177 24.78 -35.00 17.98
CA GLU A 177 25.76 -36.10 17.86
C GLU A 177 26.68 -36.20 19.08
N ASN A 178 27.03 -35.07 19.72
CA ASN A 178 27.80 -35.08 20.97
C ASN A 178 26.98 -35.59 22.16
N TYR A 179 25.67 -35.35 22.19
CA TYR A 179 24.78 -35.89 23.22
C TYR A 179 24.58 -37.40 23.08
N LYS A 180 24.67 -37.94 21.86
CA LYS A 180 24.51 -39.39 21.58
C LYS A 180 25.75 -40.24 21.86
N LYS A 181 26.90 -39.61 22.13
CA LYS A 181 28.20 -40.26 22.46
C LYS A 181 28.54 -40.24 23.95
N ARG A 182 27.66 -39.72 24.81
CA ARG A 182 27.78 -39.74 26.28
C ARG A 182 26.73 -40.69 26.86
#